data_AF-A0A7Z0MCR2-F1
#
_entry.id   AF-A0A7Z0MCR2-F1
#
_cell.length_a   1.000
_cell.length_b   1.000
_cell.length_c   1.000
_cell.angle_alpha   90.00
_cell.angle_beta   90.00
_cell.angle_gamma   90.00
#
_symmetry.space_group_name_H-M   'P 1'
#
loop_
_entity.id
_entity.type
_entity.pdbx_description
1 polymer ?
#
loop_
_entity_poly.entity_id
_entity_poly.type
_entity_poly.pdbx_seq_one_letter_code
_entity_poly.pdbx_strand_id
1 'polypeptide(L)'
;MTRTQISTIAFAVATLFAGQAMAAGDAPVTRAQVKAELAEAIRSGNVIIGEDGTLMNEVFPHNYSAQQASSVTRAQVKAELAEAIRSGNMSASESGVQLNQVFPHNYARQEVSGPSRAQIRAELAEAVANGLHDRHIEA
;
A
#
# COMPACT_ATOMS: atom_id res chain seq x y z
N MET A 1 19.61 -70.22 1.69
CA MET A 1 19.25 -68.88 2.21
C MET A 1 19.59 -67.88 1.10
N THR A 2 18.53 -67.38 0.46
CA THR A 2 18.56 -66.44 -0.66
C THR A 2 18.93 -65.04 -0.19
N ARG A 3 19.57 -64.23 -1.05
CA ARG A 3 19.22 -62.80 -1.16
C ARG A 3 19.74 -62.16 -2.44
N THR A 4 18.75 -61.87 -3.27
CA THR A 4 18.73 -61.27 -4.60
C THR A 4 19.05 -59.78 -4.53
N GLN A 5 19.83 -59.28 -5.48
CA GLN A 5 19.97 -57.86 -5.81
C GLN A 5 18.70 -57.32 -6.50
N ILE A 6 18.62 -55.99 -6.70
CA ILE A 6 17.64 -55.14 -7.43
C ILE A 6 17.15 -54.06 -6.43
N SER A 7 17.09 -52.76 -6.70
CA SER A 7 17.55 -51.91 -7.79
C SER A 7 17.24 -50.47 -7.31
N THR A 8 17.98 -49.52 -7.86
CA THR A 8 17.86 -48.07 -7.71
C THR A 8 16.43 -47.55 -7.89
N ILE A 9 15.92 -46.78 -6.93
CA ILE A 9 14.74 -45.92 -7.12
C ILE A 9 15.18 -44.47 -6.90
N ALA A 10 15.42 -43.78 -8.00
CA ALA A 10 15.48 -42.33 -8.06
C ALA A 10 14.05 -41.80 -7.93
N PHE A 11 13.72 -41.17 -6.80
CA PHE A 11 12.45 -40.48 -6.62
C PHE A 11 12.62 -39.02 -7.07
N ALA A 12 12.39 -38.76 -8.35
CA ALA A 12 12.15 -37.41 -8.86
C ALA A 12 10.72 -36.99 -8.45
N VAL A 13 10.60 -36.29 -7.32
CA VAL A 13 9.34 -35.66 -6.91
C VAL A 13 9.13 -34.41 -7.75
N ALA A 14 8.37 -34.58 -8.83
CA ALA A 14 7.86 -33.48 -9.62
C ALA A 14 6.63 -32.85 -8.93
N THR A 15 6.54 -31.53 -9.05
CA THR A 15 5.35 -30.68 -8.91
C THR A 15 4.79 -30.41 -7.50
N LEU A 16 5.30 -29.35 -6.88
CA LEU A 16 4.43 -28.42 -6.18
C LEU A 16 4.51 -27.08 -6.91
N PHE A 17 3.55 -26.84 -7.82
CA PHE A 17 3.22 -25.49 -8.24
C PHE A 17 2.66 -24.76 -7.00
N ALA A 18 3.55 -24.23 -6.18
CA ALA A 18 3.18 -23.20 -5.22
C ALA A 18 2.77 -21.98 -6.07
N GLY A 19 1.47 -21.69 -6.07
CA GLY A 19 0.88 -20.51 -6.68
C GLY A 19 1.41 -19.25 -6.01
N GLN A 20 2.57 -18.79 -6.46
CA GLN A 20 3.07 -17.46 -6.20
C GLN A 20 2.50 -16.53 -7.27
N ALA A 21 1.28 -16.04 -7.04
CA ALA A 21 0.75 -14.91 -7.78
C ALA A 21 0.61 -13.74 -6.81
N MET A 22 1.76 -13.17 -6.41
CA MET A 22 1.83 -11.78 -5.95
C MET A 22 2.34 -10.96 -7.13
N ALA A 23 1.44 -10.31 -7.84
CA ALA A 23 1.76 -9.17 -8.68
C ALA A 23 0.50 -8.33 -8.86
N ALA A 24 0.51 -7.15 -8.26
CA ALA A 24 -0.39 -6.07 -8.64
C ALA A 24 -0.15 -5.72 -10.12
N GLY A 25 -1.22 -5.69 -10.92
CA GLY A 25 -1.20 -5.23 -12.32
C GLY A 25 -2.02 -6.12 -13.25
N ASP A 26 -3.17 -5.61 -13.71
CA ASP A 26 -3.96 -5.95 -14.92
C ASP A 26 -3.99 -7.40 -15.47
N ALA A 27 -3.73 -8.41 -14.63
CA ALA A 27 -3.94 -9.80 -14.99
C ALA A 27 -5.46 -10.09 -14.98
N PRO A 28 -5.99 -10.78 -16.01
CA PRO A 28 -7.41 -11.13 -16.02
C PRO A 28 -7.75 -12.00 -14.81
N VAL A 29 -8.71 -11.53 -13.99
CA VAL A 29 -9.19 -12.28 -12.82
C VAL A 29 -9.76 -13.63 -13.27
N THR A 30 -9.22 -14.70 -12.67
CA THR A 30 -9.69 -16.06 -12.96
C THR A 30 -10.95 -16.36 -12.16
N ARG A 31 -11.82 -17.25 -12.68
CA ARG A 31 -13.00 -17.70 -11.92
C ARG A 31 -12.64 -18.34 -10.57
N ALA A 32 -11.45 -18.93 -10.45
CA ALA A 32 -10.96 -19.49 -9.20
C ALA A 32 -10.65 -18.38 -8.18
N GLN A 33 -10.01 -17.29 -8.60
CA GLN A 33 -9.77 -16.11 -7.76
C GLN A 33 -11.08 -15.47 -7.31
N VAL A 34 -12.03 -15.25 -8.22
CA VAL A 34 -13.34 -14.68 -7.88
C VAL A 34 -14.07 -15.53 -6.83
N LYS A 35 -14.00 -16.86 -6.92
CA LYS A 35 -14.59 -17.76 -5.91
C LYS A 35 -13.86 -17.67 -4.56
N ALA A 36 -12.55 -17.52 -4.58
CA ALA A 36 -11.76 -17.35 -3.36
C ALA A 36 -12.10 -16.02 -2.67
N GLU A 37 -12.15 -14.93 -3.42
CA GLU A 37 -12.53 -13.60 -2.93
C GLU A 37 -13.96 -13.59 -2.39
N LEU A 38 -14.92 -14.23 -3.07
CA LEU A 38 -16.29 -14.34 -2.58
C LEU A 38 -16.36 -15.14 -1.26
N ALA A 39 -15.62 -16.25 -1.17
CA ALA A 39 -15.57 -17.04 0.06
C ALA A 39 -14.93 -16.26 1.22
N GLU A 40 -13.95 -15.40 0.93
CA GLU A 40 -13.32 -14.51 1.91
C GLU A 40 -14.27 -13.39 2.35
N ALA A 41 -14.97 -12.74 1.42
CA ALA A 41 -15.97 -11.72 1.72
C ALA A 41 -17.08 -12.27 2.62
N ILE A 42 -17.59 -13.47 2.31
CA ILE A 42 -18.58 -14.17 3.14
C ILE A 42 -18.01 -14.49 4.53
N ARG A 43 -16.77 -14.97 4.62
CA ARG A 43 -16.13 -15.33 5.89
C ARG A 43 -15.89 -14.12 6.79
N SER A 44 -15.50 -12.99 6.20
CA SER A 44 -15.23 -11.73 6.91
C SER A 44 -16.48 -10.89 7.14
N GLY A 45 -17.60 -11.23 6.51
CA GLY A 45 -18.84 -10.46 6.54
C GLY A 45 -18.77 -9.16 5.75
N ASN A 46 -17.79 -9.01 4.86
CA ASN A 46 -17.68 -7.89 3.91
C ASN A 46 -18.64 -8.10 2.72
N VAL A 47 -19.91 -8.32 3.04
CA VAL A 47 -21.01 -8.50 2.09
C VAL A 47 -22.01 -7.40 2.35
N ILE A 48 -22.35 -6.65 1.30
CA ILE A 48 -23.33 -5.56 1.35
C ILE A 48 -24.73 -6.18 1.47
N ILE A 49 -25.54 -5.70 2.42
CA ILE A 49 -26.89 -6.23 2.67
C ILE A 49 -28.03 -5.25 2.37
N GLY A 50 -27.70 -4.02 1.96
CA GLY A 50 -28.64 -2.94 1.72
C GLY A 50 -28.17 -1.97 0.64
N GLU A 51 -29.08 -1.10 0.20
CA GLU A 51 -28.79 -0.06 -0.80
C GLU A 51 -27.89 1.06 -0.24
N ASP A 52 -27.80 1.16 1.08
CA ASP A 52 -26.96 2.09 1.84
C ASP A 52 -25.48 1.66 1.89
N GLY A 53 -25.15 0.47 1.37
CA GLY A 53 -23.79 -0.07 1.40
C GLY A 53 -23.39 -0.71 2.73
N THR A 54 -24.34 -0.91 3.65
CA THR A 54 -24.07 -1.49 4.97
C THR A 54 -23.57 -2.93 4.86
N LEU A 55 -22.51 -3.26 5.61
CA LEU A 55 -21.88 -4.58 5.59
C LEU A 55 -22.48 -5.52 6.64
N MET A 56 -22.50 -6.82 6.34
CA MET A 56 -23.03 -7.85 7.21
C MET A 56 -22.27 -7.95 8.56
N ASN A 57 -20.96 -7.69 8.57
CA ASN A 57 -20.14 -7.66 9.79
C ASN A 57 -20.41 -6.45 10.69
N GLU A 58 -20.93 -5.35 10.14
CA GLU A 58 -21.34 -4.17 10.91
C GLU A 58 -22.67 -4.42 11.63
N VAL A 59 -23.58 -5.14 10.97
CA VAL A 59 -24.91 -5.46 11.52
C VAL A 59 -24.88 -6.65 12.47
N PHE A 60 -24.07 -7.67 12.16
CA PHE A 60 -23.95 -8.90 12.95
C PHE A 60 -22.51 -9.18 13.39
N PRO A 61 -21.87 -8.27 14.16
CA PRO A 61 -20.44 -8.38 14.49
C PRO A 61 -20.10 -9.65 15.29
N HIS A 62 -21.06 -10.21 16.02
CA HIS A 62 -20.86 -11.46 16.78
C HIS A 62 -20.74 -12.71 15.89
N ASN A 63 -21.18 -12.63 14.63
CA ASN A 63 -21.13 -13.76 13.69
C ASN A 63 -19.82 -13.81 12.88
N TYR A 64 -18.98 -12.78 12.99
CA TYR A 64 -17.77 -12.62 12.21
C TYR A 64 -16.56 -12.43 13.12
N SER A 65 -15.43 -13.04 12.77
CA SER A 65 -14.18 -12.77 13.47
C SER A 65 -13.78 -11.32 13.26
N ALA A 66 -13.37 -10.63 14.32
CA ALA A 66 -12.86 -9.27 14.21
C ALA A 66 -11.76 -9.22 13.13
N GLN A 67 -11.98 -8.40 12.10
CA GLN A 67 -10.99 -8.14 11.06
C GLN A 67 -9.67 -7.78 11.74
N GLN A 68 -8.54 -8.28 11.23
CA GLN A 68 -7.24 -7.84 11.72
C GLN A 68 -7.21 -6.31 11.61
N ALA A 69 -7.23 -5.65 12.76
CA ALA A 69 -7.14 -4.20 12.82
C ALA A 69 -5.89 -3.78 12.04
N SER A 70 -5.98 -2.65 11.34
CA SER A 70 -4.83 -2.03 10.69
C SER A 70 -3.61 -2.11 11.62
N SER A 71 -2.43 -2.38 11.05
CA SER A 71 -1.18 -2.40 11.81
C SER A 71 -0.87 -1.06 12.49
N VAL A 72 -1.62 -0.01 12.14
CA VAL A 72 -1.56 1.31 12.75
C VAL A 72 -2.30 1.30 14.08
N THR A 73 -1.54 1.38 15.16
CA THR A 73 -2.08 1.48 16.50
C THR A 73 -2.79 2.83 16.72
N ARG A 74 -3.79 2.87 17.62
CA ARG A 74 -4.40 4.13 18.08
C ARG A 74 -3.37 5.17 18.54
N ALA A 75 -2.25 4.71 19.10
CA ALA A 75 -1.15 5.56 19.55
C ALA A 75 -0.43 6.23 18.37
N GLN A 76 -0.16 5.47 17.30
CA GLN A 76 0.44 6.01 16.06
C GLN A 76 -0.49 7.02 15.40
N VAL A 77 -1.78 6.71 15.27
CA VAL A 77 -2.76 7.68 14.71
C VAL A 77 -2.78 8.99 15.50
N LYS A 78 -2.73 8.92 16.84
CA LYS A 78 -2.66 10.12 17.69
C LYS A 78 -1.36 10.89 17.51
N ALA A 79 -0.24 10.19 17.33
CA ALA A 79 1.05 10.81 17.09
C ALA A 79 1.07 11.55 15.75
N GLU A 80 0.59 10.91 14.68
CA GLU A 80 0.48 11.50 13.34
C GLU A 80 -0.47 12.72 13.33
N LEU A 81 -1.62 12.61 14.01
CA LEU A 81 -2.54 13.74 14.14
C LEU A 81 -1.90 14.92 14.89
N ALA A 82 -1.21 14.65 16.00
CA ALA A 82 -0.52 15.68 16.76
C ALA A 82 0.60 16.34 15.94
N GLU A 83 1.28 15.59 15.08
CA GLU A 83 2.28 16.11 14.16
C GLU A 83 1.65 17.01 13.09
N ALA A 84 0.57 16.57 12.45
CA ALA A 84 -0.16 17.37 11.45
C ALA A 84 -0.69 18.68 12.03
N ILE A 85 -1.18 18.66 13.28
CA ILE A 85 -1.58 19.87 14.01
C ILE A 85 -0.38 20.79 14.26
N ARG A 86 0.74 20.23 14.73
CA ARG A 86 1.95 21.00 15.03
C ARG A 86 2.55 21.66 13.78
N SER A 87 2.57 20.94 12.66
CA SER A 87 3.13 21.42 11.40
C SER A 87 2.17 22.27 10.58
N GLY A 88 0.87 22.21 10.89
CA GLY A 88 -0.18 22.85 10.10
C GLY A 88 -0.41 22.18 8.74
N ASN A 89 0.00 20.91 8.57
CA ASN A 89 -0.26 20.10 7.37
C ASN A 89 -1.70 19.56 7.36
N MET A 90 -2.65 20.45 7.57
CA MET A 90 -4.08 20.16 7.53
C MET A 90 -4.73 21.10 6.52
N SER A 91 -5.68 20.58 5.76
CA SER A 91 -6.41 21.37 4.77
C SER A 91 -7.19 22.49 5.45
N ALA A 92 -6.97 23.72 4.98
CA ALA A 92 -7.69 24.92 5.42
C ALA A 92 -9.02 25.10 4.67
N SER A 93 -9.17 24.49 3.49
CA SER A 93 -10.34 24.59 2.61
C SER A 93 -10.39 23.41 1.62
N GLU A 94 -11.45 23.35 0.83
CA GLU A 94 -11.69 22.36 -0.24
C GLU A 94 -10.65 22.45 -1.37
N SER A 95 -10.00 23.60 -1.53
CA SER A 95 -8.91 23.81 -2.49
C SER A 95 -7.61 23.06 -2.17
N GLY A 96 -7.53 22.38 -1.01
CA GLY A 96 -6.34 21.62 -0.59
C GLY A 96 -5.18 22.48 -0.06
N VAL A 97 -5.38 23.79 0.07
CA VAL A 97 -4.40 24.70 0.68
C VAL A 97 -4.23 24.35 2.17
N GLN A 98 -3.00 24.23 2.65
CA GLN A 98 -2.70 23.83 4.02
C GLN A 98 -2.72 25.02 4.99
N LEU A 99 -3.04 24.77 6.27
CA LEU A 99 -3.09 25.81 7.31
C LEU A 99 -1.75 26.52 7.53
N ASN A 100 -0.62 25.83 7.38
CA ASN A 100 0.71 26.44 7.45
C ASN A 100 1.02 27.40 6.30
N GLN A 101 0.36 27.25 5.15
CA GLN A 101 0.49 28.15 4.01
C GLN A 101 -0.36 29.42 4.22
N VAL A 102 -1.56 29.26 4.79
CA VAL A 102 -2.47 30.38 5.08
C VAL A 102 -2.03 31.18 6.31
N PHE A 103 -1.57 30.49 7.36
CA PHE A 103 -1.18 31.10 8.63
C PHE A 103 0.27 30.73 9.03
N PRO A 104 1.29 31.13 8.24
CA PRO A 104 2.67 30.70 8.43
C PRO A 104 3.29 31.17 9.75
N HIS A 105 2.69 32.16 10.43
CA HIS A 105 3.18 32.66 11.71
C HIS A 105 2.70 31.80 12.89
N ASN A 106 1.69 30.94 12.68
CA ASN A 106 1.10 30.09 13.71
C ASN A 106 1.75 28.69 13.78
N TYR A 107 2.58 28.33 12.78
CA TYR A 107 3.18 27.02 12.65
C TYR A 107 4.69 27.15 12.47
N ALA A 108 5.44 26.22 13.06
CA ALA A 108 6.88 26.19 12.87
C ALA A 108 7.19 25.89 11.40
N ARG A 109 8.14 26.64 10.81
CA ARG A 109 8.57 26.41 9.43
C ARG A 109 9.22 25.03 9.35
N GLN A 110 8.51 24.06 8.77
CA GLN A 110 9.09 22.78 8.42
C GLN A 110 10.10 23.02 7.30
N GLU A 111 11.38 22.76 7.57
CA GLU A 111 12.34 22.57 6.51
C GLU A 111 11.93 21.31 5.77
N VAL A 112 11.25 21.48 4.64
CA VAL A 112 11.12 20.43 3.65
C VAL A 112 12.54 19.97 3.35
N SER A 113 12.85 18.73 3.76
CA SER A 113 14.09 18.03 3.43
C SER A 113 14.07 17.71 1.93
N GLY A 114 14.11 18.75 1.09
CA GLY A 114 14.39 18.66 -0.32
C GLY A 114 15.89 18.58 -0.56
N PRO A 115 16.31 18.22 -1.79
CA PRO A 115 17.72 18.25 -2.16
C PRO A 115 18.30 19.62 -1.81
N SER A 116 19.46 19.61 -1.15
CA SER A 116 20.13 20.84 -0.78
C SER A 116 20.36 21.69 -2.03
N ARG A 117 20.39 23.02 -1.89
CA ARG A 117 20.73 23.91 -3.03
C ARG A 117 22.06 23.52 -3.70
N ALA A 118 22.97 22.89 -2.95
CA ALA A 118 24.22 22.34 -3.48
C ALA A 118 23.99 21.10 -4.36
N GLN A 119 23.13 20.17 -3.95
CA GLN A 119 22.73 19.02 -4.77
C GLN A 119 22.02 19.46 -6.05
N ILE A 120 21.07 20.40 -5.98
CA ILE A 120 20.38 20.93 -7.16
C ILE A 120 21.37 21.58 -8.13
N ARG A 121 22.37 22.30 -7.61
CA ARG A 121 23.43 22.90 -8.44
C ARG A 121 24.35 21.85 -9.06
N ALA A 122 24.67 20.79 -8.34
CA ALA A 122 25.48 19.69 -8.87
C ALA A 122 24.73 18.93 -9.97
N GLU A 123 23.46 18.63 -9.76
CA GLU A 123 22.57 17.99 -10.74
C GLU A 123 22.38 18.89 -11.98
N LEU A 124 22.19 20.20 -11.79
CA LEU A 124 22.13 21.14 -12.89
C LEU A 124 23.44 21.18 -13.68
N ALA A 125 24.60 21.21 -13.01
CA ALA A 125 25.90 21.20 -13.67
C ALA A 125 26.15 19.88 -14.43
N GLU A 126 25.68 18.76 -13.91
CA GLU A 126 25.73 17.46 -14.58
C GLU A 126 24.79 17.41 -15.79
N ALA A 127 23.57 17.95 -15.68
CA ALA A 127 22.65 18.09 -16.80
C ALA A 127 23.20 19.01 -17.90
N VAL A 128 23.90 20.09 -17.51
CA VAL A 128 24.62 20.99 -18.43
C VAL A 128 25.74 20.26 -19.14
N ALA A 129 26.59 19.55 -18.39
CA ALA A 129 27.73 18.81 -18.93
C ALA A 129 27.29 17.69 -19.89
N ASN A 130 26.13 17.10 -19.64
CA ASN A 130 25.52 16.05 -20.46
C ASN A 130 24.63 16.61 -21.59
N GLY A 131 24.49 17.94 -21.73
CA GLY A 131 23.70 18.58 -22.80
C GLY A 131 22.20 18.34 -22.73
N LEU A 132 21.64 18.04 -21.55
CA LEU A 132 20.25 17.60 -21.34
C LEU A 132 19.26 18.75 -21.04
N HIS A 133 19.54 19.97 -21.51
CA HIS A 133 18.81 21.18 -21.12
C HIS A 133 17.32 21.22 -21.53
N ASP A 134 16.88 20.42 -22.52
CA ASP A 134 15.57 20.60 -23.16
C ASP A 134 14.59 19.41 -23.02
N ARG A 135 14.82 18.42 -22.14
CA ARG A 135 13.91 17.25 -22.05
C ARG A 135 12.68 17.38 -21.15
N HIS A 136 12.30 18.60 -20.74
CA HIS A 136 11.08 18.82 -19.92
C HIS A 136 10.28 20.06 -20.33
N ILE A 137 10.15 20.32 -21.63
CA ILE A 137 9.07 21.16 -22.18
C ILE A 137 8.32 20.33 -23.24
N GLU A 138 7.65 19.26 -22.83
CA GLU A 138 6.41 18.82 -23.47
C GLU A 138 5.43 18.36 -22.38
N ALA A 139 4.15 18.62 -22.64
CA ALA A 139 3.03 18.77 -21.71
C ALA A 139 2.68 17.56 -20.84
#